data_AF-A0A8T0IEY9-F1
#
_entry.id   AF-A0A8T0IEY9-F1
#
_cell.length_a   1.000
_cell.length_b   1.000
_cell.length_c   1.000
_cell.angle_alpha   90.00
_cell.angle_beta   90.00
_cell.angle_gamma   90.00
#
_symmetry.space_group_name_H-M   'P 1'
#
loop_
_entity.id
_entity.type
_entity.pdbx_description
1 polymer ?
#
loop_
_entity_poly.entity_id
_entity_poly.type
_entity_poly.pdbx_seq_one_letter_code
_entity_poly.pdbx_strand_id
1 'polypeptide(L)'
;MFLPRRAFPLSRAGLQGEDCHFGSAQLIGSHRATTAGGEVPSTATKGKTLRDLAPTSPRSAVPPARPPGFRYRASGFANSAEGNANLKEVAGARASRVYGRNSRPRSVKAERGCWESVGALHVGLAMALLSLALVTLLAVFHATATSPVEAATKGKEVTYGSVIKLQHERTKYRLHSHEVPYGSGSGQQSVTAFPGVEDGNSYWMVQIVEPSDDDSDHEQGEVIPNGSIVRLQHVRTRKWLHSHLHQSPISGNLEVSAFGGDDQTDTGDYWKLEIEGKGNIWMQDQKVRLRHVDTNGYLHSHDKKYSRIVAGQQEVCGMLKKNADNIWTAAEGIYFQARGSSVV
;
A
#
# COMPACT_ATOMS: atom_id res chain seq x y z
N MET A 1 13.18 -71.79 60.00
CA MET A 1 12.60 -70.87 59.01
C MET A 1 13.53 -70.89 57.80
N PHE A 2 13.07 -71.32 56.62
CA PHE A 2 13.89 -71.52 55.42
C PHE A 2 13.16 -70.99 54.18
N LEU A 3 13.90 -70.48 53.20
CA LEU A 3 13.41 -70.08 51.87
C LEU A 3 12.94 -71.29 51.04
N PRO A 4 12.17 -71.07 49.97
CA PRO A 4 12.72 -71.38 48.65
C PRO A 4 12.34 -70.41 47.50
N ARG A 5 13.09 -70.50 46.39
CA ARG A 5 12.78 -69.94 45.05
C ARG A 5 12.26 -71.05 44.11
N ARG A 6 11.38 -70.72 43.13
CA ARG A 6 11.16 -71.32 41.76
C ARG A 6 9.78 -70.85 41.20
N ALA A 7 9.44 -70.86 39.90
CA ALA A 7 10.10 -71.24 38.63
C ALA A 7 9.45 -70.56 37.38
N PHE A 8 10.04 -70.76 36.18
CA PHE A 8 9.54 -70.44 34.82
C PHE A 8 8.57 -71.54 34.26
N PRO A 9 7.84 -71.33 33.13
CA PRO A 9 8.34 -71.71 31.78
C PRO A 9 7.86 -70.83 30.58
N LEU A 10 8.34 -71.16 29.36
CA LEU A 10 8.04 -70.51 28.05
C LEU A 10 6.78 -71.09 27.36
N SER A 11 6.18 -70.35 26.39
CA SER A 11 5.89 -70.87 25.02
C SER A 11 5.48 -69.76 24.02
N ARG A 12 5.18 -70.13 22.76
CA ARG A 12 5.25 -69.33 21.51
C ARG A 12 4.02 -69.55 20.60
N ALA A 13 3.33 -68.48 20.21
CA ALA A 13 2.39 -68.35 19.06
C ALA A 13 1.91 -66.88 18.98
N GLY A 14 1.52 -66.26 17.86
CA GLY A 14 1.53 -66.64 16.44
C GLY A 14 1.20 -65.38 15.59
N LEU A 15 1.62 -65.34 14.32
CA LEU A 15 1.37 -64.21 13.39
C LEU A 15 0.23 -64.54 12.43
N GLN A 16 -0.76 -63.66 12.25
CA GLN A 16 -1.69 -63.67 11.11
C GLN A 16 -2.60 -62.42 11.04
N GLY A 17 -2.78 -61.87 9.83
CA GLY A 17 -3.77 -60.82 9.48
C GLY A 17 -3.32 -59.38 9.81
N GLU A 18 -3.46 -58.38 8.92
CA GLU A 18 -4.02 -58.35 7.56
C GLU A 18 -3.22 -57.39 6.67
N ASP A 19 -2.89 -57.81 5.43
CA ASP A 19 -2.35 -56.95 4.38
C ASP A 19 -3.49 -56.46 3.46
N CYS A 20 -3.65 -55.15 3.30
CA CYS A 20 -4.42 -54.58 2.20
C CYS A 20 -3.47 -54.15 1.08
N HIS A 21 -3.43 -54.90 -0.02
CA HIS A 21 -2.54 -54.64 -1.15
C HIS A 21 -3.25 -54.03 -2.36
N PHE A 22 -2.51 -53.23 -3.11
CA PHE A 22 -2.93 -52.57 -4.36
C PHE A 22 -3.42 -53.57 -5.43
N GLY A 23 -4.39 -53.16 -6.25
CA GLY A 23 -4.83 -53.87 -7.45
C GLY A 23 -5.00 -52.93 -8.64
N SER A 24 -4.17 -53.09 -9.68
CA SER A 24 -4.16 -52.25 -10.89
C SER A 24 -5.35 -52.49 -11.83
N ALA A 25 -5.66 -51.48 -12.64
CA ALA A 25 -6.60 -51.59 -13.75
C ALA A 25 -5.98 -52.32 -14.97
N GLN A 26 -6.79 -53.11 -15.70
CA GLN A 26 -6.48 -53.50 -17.08
C GLN A 26 -7.74 -53.81 -17.91
N LEU A 27 -7.71 -53.49 -19.21
CA LEU A 27 -8.83 -53.64 -20.16
C LEU A 27 -9.05 -55.08 -20.64
N ILE A 28 -10.30 -55.57 -20.62
CA ILE A 28 -11.01 -56.44 -21.61
C ILE A 28 -12.53 -56.14 -21.42
N GLY A 29 -13.45 -56.12 -22.41
CA GLY A 29 -13.35 -56.25 -23.87
C GLY A 29 -14.62 -56.87 -24.49
N SER A 30 -15.31 -56.14 -25.39
CA SER A 30 -16.42 -56.54 -26.30
C SER A 30 -17.06 -57.93 -26.17
N HIS A 31 -18.40 -58.01 -26.01
CA HIS A 31 -19.24 -58.92 -26.83
C HIS A 31 -20.73 -58.47 -26.92
N ARG A 32 -21.46 -59.13 -27.82
CA ARG A 32 -22.68 -58.69 -28.55
C ARG A 32 -23.91 -59.53 -28.11
N ALA A 33 -25.13 -58.95 -28.12
CA ALA A 33 -26.25 -59.38 -28.99
C ALA A 33 -27.72 -59.22 -28.43
N THR A 34 -28.57 -58.60 -29.28
CA THR A 34 -29.97 -58.98 -29.68
C THR A 34 -31.21 -58.96 -28.73
N THR A 35 -32.19 -58.12 -29.12
CA THR A 35 -33.69 -58.31 -29.14
C THR A 35 -34.47 -58.69 -27.88
N ALA A 36 -35.75 -58.36 -27.67
CA ALA A 36 -36.75 -57.51 -28.38
C ALA A 36 -37.64 -56.82 -27.31
N GLY A 37 -38.35 -55.72 -27.58
CA GLY A 37 -39.71 -55.73 -28.15
C GLY A 37 -40.76 -55.35 -27.07
N GLY A 38 -41.56 -54.30 -27.29
CA GLY A 38 -42.58 -53.82 -26.35
C GLY A 38 -43.27 -52.56 -26.86
N GLU A 39 -44.60 -52.49 -26.74
CA GLU A 39 -45.45 -51.60 -27.54
C GLU A 39 -45.66 -50.17 -27.00
N VAL A 40 -46.14 -49.31 -27.91
CA VAL A 40 -46.63 -47.95 -27.66
C VAL A 40 -48.15 -48.01 -27.42
N PRO A 41 -48.72 -47.10 -26.61
CA PRO A 41 -49.80 -46.30 -27.19
C PRO A 41 -49.63 -44.80 -26.91
N SER A 42 -49.91 -43.98 -27.93
CA SER A 42 -49.90 -42.52 -27.84
C SER A 42 -51.22 -41.98 -27.29
N THR A 43 -51.17 -40.87 -26.55
CA THR A 43 -52.20 -39.84 -26.66
C THR A 43 -51.54 -38.48 -26.78
N ALA A 44 -52.09 -37.61 -27.63
CA ALA A 44 -51.53 -36.31 -27.97
C ALA A 44 -52.52 -35.19 -27.64
N THR A 45 -52.04 -34.06 -27.13
CA THR A 45 -52.81 -32.81 -27.24
C THR A 45 -51.93 -31.57 -27.42
N LYS A 46 -52.10 -30.92 -28.58
CA LYS A 46 -51.94 -29.47 -28.87
C LYS A 46 -50.72 -28.72 -28.32
N GLY A 47 -49.80 -28.36 -29.21
CA GLY A 47 -48.80 -27.31 -28.97
C GLY A 47 -49.32 -25.89 -29.23
N LYS A 48 -48.43 -24.90 -29.07
CA LYS A 48 -48.55 -23.56 -29.67
C LYS A 48 -47.16 -22.98 -29.97
N THR A 49 -47.15 -22.00 -30.86
CA THR A 49 -46.00 -21.61 -31.69
C THR A 49 -44.99 -20.68 -31.03
N LEU A 50 -43.73 -20.88 -31.43
CA LEU A 50 -42.62 -19.94 -31.29
C LEU A 50 -42.85 -18.68 -32.15
N ARG A 51 -42.87 -17.47 -31.56
CA ARG A 51 -42.45 -16.17 -32.13
C ARG A 51 -42.72 -15.02 -31.14
N ASP A 52 -42.11 -13.88 -31.44
CA ASP A 52 -42.32 -12.55 -30.84
C ASP A 52 -41.83 -12.29 -29.41
N LEU A 53 -40.54 -11.97 -29.27
CA LEU A 53 -40.08 -10.84 -28.45
C LEU A 53 -38.90 -10.15 -29.15
N ALA A 54 -39.11 -8.92 -29.63
CA ALA A 54 -38.07 -8.08 -30.22
C ALA A 54 -37.42 -7.17 -29.14
N PRO A 55 -36.11 -6.89 -29.21
CA PRO A 55 -35.46 -5.96 -28.30
C PRO A 55 -35.75 -4.50 -28.71
N THR A 56 -36.50 -3.76 -27.89
CA THR A 56 -36.72 -2.32 -28.07
C THR A 56 -35.51 -1.51 -27.58
N SER A 57 -34.87 -0.78 -28.49
CA SER A 57 -33.84 0.21 -28.15
C SER A 57 -34.47 1.55 -27.74
N PRO A 58 -34.00 2.22 -26.68
CA PRO A 58 -34.26 3.64 -26.46
C PRO A 58 -33.10 4.49 -27.01
N ARG A 59 -33.38 5.31 -28.02
CA ARG A 59 -32.43 6.29 -28.58
C ARG A 59 -32.87 7.70 -28.19
N SER A 60 -32.00 8.42 -27.46
CA SER A 60 -31.96 9.89 -27.28
C SER A 60 -33.24 10.67 -26.91
N ALA A 61 -33.24 11.28 -25.71
CA ALA A 61 -33.96 12.54 -25.45
C ALA A 61 -33.23 13.43 -24.43
N VAL A 62 -32.56 14.47 -24.95
CA VAL A 62 -32.40 15.85 -24.43
C VAL A 62 -32.15 16.10 -22.91
N PRO A 63 -31.03 16.74 -22.50
CA PRO A 63 -30.87 17.31 -21.16
C PRO A 63 -31.58 18.67 -20.99
N PRO A 64 -32.06 19.04 -19.78
CA PRO A 64 -32.74 20.31 -19.55
C PRO A 64 -31.79 21.53 -19.64
N ALA A 65 -32.37 22.67 -20.03
CA ALA A 65 -31.63 23.90 -20.31
C ALA A 65 -31.00 24.56 -19.08
N ARG A 66 -29.81 25.16 -19.28
CA ARG A 66 -29.07 25.95 -18.29
C ARG A 66 -29.64 27.39 -18.24
N PRO A 67 -29.88 27.99 -17.05
CA PRO A 67 -30.32 29.39 -16.95
C PRO A 67 -29.23 30.38 -17.40
N PRO A 68 -29.61 31.59 -17.84
CA PRO A 68 -28.71 32.53 -18.50
C PRO A 68 -27.70 33.19 -17.56
N GLY A 69 -26.56 33.60 -18.13
CA GLY A 69 -25.36 33.97 -17.37
C GLY A 69 -25.42 35.32 -16.66
N PHE A 70 -24.77 35.38 -15.49
CA PHE A 70 -24.34 36.63 -14.88
C PHE A 70 -23.10 37.16 -15.60
N ARG A 71 -23.18 38.42 -16.04
CA ARG A 71 -22.09 39.13 -16.71
C ARG A 71 -20.95 39.41 -15.73
N TYR A 72 -19.71 39.26 -16.19
CA TYR A 72 -18.56 39.90 -15.54
C TYR A 72 -18.79 41.40 -15.47
N ARG A 73 -18.84 41.97 -14.26
CA ARG A 73 -18.80 43.41 -14.04
C ARG A 73 -17.34 43.81 -13.83
N ALA A 74 -16.68 44.26 -14.89
CA ALA A 74 -15.45 45.03 -14.73
C ALA A 74 -15.79 46.36 -14.06
N SER A 75 -15.17 46.65 -12.92
CA SER A 75 -15.15 47.97 -12.29
C SER A 75 -13.70 48.37 -12.07
N GLY A 76 -13.13 49.06 -13.05
CA GLY A 76 -11.91 49.82 -12.81
C GLY A 76 -12.26 51.09 -12.04
N PHE A 77 -11.39 51.47 -11.11
CA PHE A 77 -11.17 52.86 -10.73
C PHE A 77 -9.68 53.14 -10.86
N ALA A 78 -9.36 54.31 -11.40
CA ALA A 78 -8.01 54.76 -11.72
C ALA A 78 -7.70 56.07 -10.98
N ASN A 79 -6.45 56.53 -11.13
CA ASN A 79 -5.82 57.76 -10.58
C ASN A 79 -5.31 57.58 -9.13
N SER A 80 -4.14 58.10 -8.74
CA SER A 80 -3.14 58.98 -9.41
C SER A 80 -1.79 58.24 -9.53
N ALA A 81 -0.89 58.42 -10.50
CA ALA A 81 -0.50 59.58 -11.32
C ALA A 81 0.29 60.68 -10.56
N GLU A 82 1.59 60.42 -10.40
CA GLU A 82 2.74 61.33 -10.30
C GLU A 82 3.99 60.47 -10.63
N GLY A 83 5.01 60.91 -11.36
CA GLY A 83 5.28 62.22 -11.95
C GLY A 83 6.76 62.28 -12.35
N ASN A 84 7.16 61.56 -13.41
CA ASN A 84 8.57 61.35 -13.76
C ASN A 84 9.04 62.34 -14.85
N ALA A 85 10.16 63.02 -14.63
CA ALA A 85 10.85 63.88 -15.60
C ALA A 85 12.37 63.72 -15.37
N ASN A 86 13.10 63.11 -16.31
CA ASN A 86 13.87 63.80 -17.38
C ASN A 86 15.04 64.64 -16.85
N LEU A 87 16.26 64.64 -17.42
CA LEU A 87 16.91 63.87 -18.51
C LEU A 87 18.40 64.27 -18.50
N LYS A 88 19.31 63.46 -19.09
CA LYS A 88 20.69 63.86 -19.52
C LYS A 88 21.68 64.27 -18.41
N GLU A 89 23.00 64.35 -18.61
CA GLU A 89 23.96 63.67 -19.50
C GLU A 89 25.38 63.81 -18.89
N VAL A 90 26.30 62.93 -19.31
CA VAL A 90 27.74 63.21 -19.59
C VAL A 90 28.60 63.99 -18.57
N ALA A 91 29.53 63.24 -17.96
CA ALA A 91 30.97 63.49 -17.78
C ALA A 91 31.56 64.87 -17.38
N GLY A 92 32.75 64.83 -16.77
CA GLY A 92 33.66 65.99 -16.74
C GLY A 92 34.33 66.22 -15.39
N ALA A 93 35.51 65.63 -15.19
CA ALA A 93 36.33 65.92 -14.02
C ALA A 93 37.13 67.23 -14.16
N ARG A 94 37.73 67.65 -13.03
CA ARG A 94 38.88 68.57 -12.87
C ARG A 94 38.65 70.10 -12.87
N ALA A 95 38.71 70.60 -11.63
CA ALA A 95 39.78 71.46 -11.11
C ALA A 95 39.94 72.92 -11.60
N SER A 96 39.93 73.87 -10.65
CA SER A 96 41.17 74.56 -10.22
C SER A 96 40.96 75.59 -9.09
N ARG A 97 41.89 75.56 -8.11
CA ARG A 97 42.68 76.68 -7.53
C ARG A 97 41.95 77.90 -6.91
N VAL A 98 42.02 78.16 -5.59
CA VAL A 98 43.16 78.69 -4.75
C VAL A 98 43.01 80.20 -4.47
N TYR A 99 42.92 80.62 -3.21
CA TYR A 99 43.93 81.50 -2.53
C TYR A 99 43.54 81.91 -1.09
N GLY A 100 44.50 81.80 -0.16
CA GLY A 100 44.61 82.61 1.08
C GLY A 100 43.62 82.33 2.23
N ARG A 101 43.87 82.78 3.47
CA ARG A 101 45.08 83.40 4.08
C ARG A 101 44.87 83.47 5.61
N ASN A 102 45.86 83.02 6.41
CA ASN A 102 46.12 83.30 7.86
C ASN A 102 44.95 82.98 8.86
N SER A 103 45.16 82.60 10.13
CA SER A 103 46.16 83.02 11.12
C SER A 103 46.41 81.97 12.22
N ARG A 104 47.59 82.01 12.86
CA ARG A 104 48.01 81.27 14.09
C ARG A 104 47.73 82.12 15.37
N PRO A 105 48.07 81.70 16.61
CA PRO A 105 47.96 80.39 17.29
C PRO A 105 47.47 80.47 18.79
N ARG A 106 47.10 79.33 19.40
CA ARG A 106 47.46 78.85 20.77
C ARG A 106 46.53 77.67 21.15
N SER A 107 47.04 76.48 21.42
CA SER A 107 47.71 76.02 22.65
C SER A 107 46.74 75.59 23.75
N VAL A 108 46.45 74.28 23.77
CA VAL A 108 46.10 73.52 24.99
C VAL A 108 46.96 72.26 24.96
N LYS A 109 47.69 71.98 26.05
CA LYS A 109 48.38 70.70 26.24
C LYS A 109 47.33 69.63 26.52
N ALA A 110 47.41 68.50 25.82
CA ALA A 110 46.86 67.23 26.26
C ALA A 110 47.95 66.17 26.06
N GLU A 111 48.27 65.43 27.13
CA GLU A 111 49.42 64.52 27.16
C GLU A 111 49.10 63.20 26.45
N ARG A 112 50.09 62.61 25.78
CA ARG A 112 49.93 61.32 25.10
C ARG A 112 50.30 60.18 26.04
N GLY A 113 49.29 59.44 26.51
CA GLY A 113 49.46 58.18 27.25
C GLY A 113 49.82 57.02 26.31
N CYS A 114 50.92 56.33 26.60
CA CYS A 114 51.51 55.29 25.73
C CYS A 114 50.94 53.88 25.98
N TRP A 115 49.61 53.68 25.94
CA TRP A 115 48.97 52.43 26.39
C TRP A 115 47.77 51.95 25.54
N GLU A 116 47.85 51.94 24.20
CA GLU A 116 46.78 51.38 23.34
C GLU A 116 47.20 50.20 22.43
N SER A 117 48.49 50.02 22.13
CA SER A 117 48.90 49.10 21.06
C SER A 117 48.95 47.61 21.43
N VAL A 118 48.92 47.24 22.72
CA VAL A 118 49.01 45.83 23.16
C VAL A 118 47.63 45.19 23.34
N GLY A 119 46.64 45.96 23.80
CA GLY A 119 45.29 45.46 24.07
C GLY A 119 44.55 45.01 22.81
N ALA A 120 44.64 45.77 21.72
CA ALA A 120 43.93 45.47 20.47
C ALA A 120 44.34 44.11 19.86
N LEU A 121 45.63 43.74 19.94
CA LEU A 121 46.10 42.46 19.41
C LEU A 121 45.61 41.28 20.26
N HIS A 122 45.60 41.42 21.59
CA HIS A 122 45.11 40.38 22.51
C HIS A 122 43.60 40.19 22.37
N VAL A 123 42.82 41.28 22.24
CA VAL A 123 41.38 41.22 21.99
C VAL A 123 41.08 40.60 20.62
N GLY A 124 41.81 40.98 19.57
CA GLY A 124 41.67 40.39 18.24
C GLY A 124 41.95 38.87 18.22
N LEU A 125 43.03 38.44 18.89
CA LEU A 125 43.37 37.02 19.03
C LEU A 125 42.33 36.25 19.86
N ALA A 126 41.85 36.83 20.97
CA ALA A 126 40.81 36.22 21.79
C ALA A 126 39.50 36.03 21.00
N MET A 127 39.07 37.02 20.22
CA MET A 127 37.88 36.92 19.37
C MET A 127 38.06 35.90 18.24
N ALA A 128 39.25 35.81 17.64
CA ALA A 128 39.55 34.79 16.63
C ALA A 128 39.48 33.37 17.22
N LEU A 129 40.09 33.14 18.39
CA LEU A 129 40.03 31.86 19.10
C LEU A 129 38.61 31.50 19.54
N LEU A 130 37.83 32.46 20.02
CA LEU A 130 36.41 32.26 20.36
C LEU A 130 35.58 31.88 19.13
N SER A 131 35.81 32.54 17.98
CA SER A 131 35.11 32.22 16.73
C SER A 131 35.47 30.82 16.21
N LEU A 132 36.74 30.42 16.30
CA LEU A 132 37.18 29.08 15.93
C LEU A 132 36.59 28.02 16.87
N ALA A 133 36.57 28.28 18.18
CA ALA A 133 35.95 27.40 19.17
C ALA A 133 34.43 27.26 18.96
N LEU A 134 33.74 28.33 18.56
CA LEU A 134 32.31 28.28 18.23
C LEU A 134 32.06 27.47 16.96
N VAL A 135 32.88 27.64 15.92
CA VAL A 135 32.77 26.87 14.67
C VAL A 135 33.08 25.39 14.89
N THR A 136 34.10 25.04 15.67
CA THR A 136 34.38 23.63 16.01
C THR A 136 33.30 23.04 16.90
N LEU A 137 32.75 23.78 17.87
CA LEU A 137 31.64 23.32 18.69
C LEU A 137 30.37 23.09 17.86
N LEU A 138 30.05 23.99 16.92
CA LEU A 138 28.93 23.82 15.97
C LEU A 138 29.15 22.64 15.01
N ALA A 139 30.37 22.42 14.54
CA ALA A 139 30.73 21.30 13.67
C ALA A 139 30.65 19.96 14.41
N VAL A 140 31.12 19.90 15.67
CA VAL A 140 30.95 18.74 16.54
C VAL A 140 29.46 18.50 16.83
N PHE A 141 28.67 19.54 17.13
CA PHE A 141 27.23 19.40 17.34
C PHE A 141 26.53 18.82 16.11
N HIS A 142 26.85 19.30 14.90
CA HIS A 142 26.32 18.73 13.66
C HIS A 142 26.76 17.29 13.44
N ALA A 143 28.04 16.97 13.66
CA ALA A 143 28.55 15.60 13.52
C ALA A 143 27.90 14.62 14.51
N THR A 144 27.59 15.07 15.74
CA THR A 144 26.86 14.27 16.73
C THR A 144 25.35 14.20 16.48
N ALA A 145 24.77 15.24 15.86
CA ALA A 145 23.36 15.27 15.49
C ALA A 145 23.04 14.33 14.33
N THR A 146 24.00 14.09 13.42
CA THR A 146 23.95 12.97 12.46
C THR A 146 24.44 11.66 13.07
N SER A 147 23.86 11.29 14.22
CA SER A 147 23.69 9.86 14.50
C SER A 147 22.75 9.30 13.43
N PRO A 148 23.02 8.15 12.80
CA PRO A 148 22.02 7.47 11.98
C PRO A 148 20.93 6.99 12.94
N VAL A 149 19.91 7.82 13.11
CA VAL A 149 18.67 7.45 13.81
C VAL A 149 17.89 6.55 12.86
N GLU A 150 18.39 5.32 12.68
CA GLU A 150 17.51 4.14 12.72
C GLU A 150 16.91 4.09 14.12
N ALA A 151 15.99 5.04 14.39
CA ALA A 151 14.94 4.78 15.33
C ALA A 151 14.19 3.59 14.74
N ALA A 152 14.52 2.40 15.24
CA ALA A 152 13.58 1.30 15.28
C ALA A 152 12.38 1.78 16.14
N THR A 153 11.52 2.60 15.54
CA THR A 153 10.12 2.69 15.92
C THR A 153 9.65 1.25 15.89
N LYS A 154 9.50 0.66 17.09
CA LYS A 154 9.18 -0.76 17.25
C LYS A 154 7.89 -1.01 16.49
N GLY A 155 8.00 -1.57 15.29
CA GLY A 155 6.89 -1.70 14.36
C GLY A 155 5.76 -2.46 15.05
N LYS A 156 4.52 -2.06 14.79
CA LYS A 156 3.39 -2.85 15.28
C LYS A 156 3.34 -4.15 14.50
N GLU A 157 3.12 -5.26 15.20
CA GLU A 157 2.91 -6.56 14.57
C GLU A 157 1.55 -6.54 13.85
N VAL A 158 1.51 -7.04 12.61
CA VAL A 158 0.25 -7.24 11.89
C VAL A 158 -0.29 -8.60 12.31
N THR A 159 -1.39 -8.57 13.04
CA THR A 159 -2.07 -9.76 13.54
C THR A 159 -3.33 -10.05 12.73
N TYR A 160 -3.86 -11.27 12.80
CA TYR A 160 -5.21 -11.53 12.34
C TYR A 160 -6.23 -10.62 13.06
N GLY A 161 -7.32 -10.33 12.35
CA GLY A 161 -8.32 -9.32 12.69
C GLY A 161 -7.88 -7.86 12.38
N SER A 162 -6.57 -7.57 12.29
CA SER A 162 -6.09 -6.19 12.11
C SER A 162 -6.69 -5.54 10.85
N VAL A 163 -7.09 -4.28 10.98
CA VAL A 163 -7.63 -3.49 9.86
C VAL A 163 -6.54 -2.57 9.37
N ILE A 164 -6.04 -2.80 8.16
CA ILE A 164 -4.89 -2.11 7.57
C ILE A 164 -5.27 -1.39 6.28
N LYS A 165 -4.47 -0.39 5.89
CA LYS A 165 -4.42 0.06 4.49
C LYS A 165 -3.15 -0.52 3.87
N LEU A 166 -3.29 -1.13 2.70
CA LEU A 166 -2.13 -1.71 2.00
C LEU A 166 -1.59 -0.67 1.00
N GLN A 167 -0.44 -0.07 1.29
CA GLN A 167 0.16 0.97 0.47
C GLN A 167 1.16 0.37 -0.53
N HIS A 168 0.96 0.68 -1.82
CA HIS A 168 1.88 0.29 -2.89
C HIS A 168 3.18 1.08 -2.79
N GLU A 169 4.32 0.38 -2.69
CA GLU A 169 5.60 0.98 -2.31
C GLU A 169 6.08 2.06 -3.28
N ARG A 170 5.93 1.85 -4.60
CA ARG A 170 6.45 2.78 -5.60
C ARG A 170 5.58 4.02 -5.80
N THR A 171 4.26 3.87 -5.82
CA THR A 171 3.34 5.00 -6.13
C THR A 171 2.74 5.65 -4.89
N LYS A 172 2.82 5.00 -3.72
CA LYS A 172 2.24 5.44 -2.43
C LYS A 172 0.71 5.52 -2.42
N TYR A 173 0.06 4.94 -3.43
CA TYR A 173 -1.39 4.73 -3.48
C TYR A 173 -1.79 3.55 -2.57
N ARG A 174 -3.01 3.55 -2.04
CA ARG A 174 -3.55 2.50 -1.15
C ARG A 174 -4.50 1.58 -1.91
N LEU A 175 -4.45 0.28 -1.62
CA LEU A 175 -5.41 -0.71 -2.12
C LEU A 175 -6.83 -0.30 -1.73
N HIS A 176 -7.73 -0.19 -2.72
CA HIS A 176 -9.04 0.46 -2.59
C HIS A 176 -10.11 -0.31 -3.37
N SER A 177 -11.30 -0.44 -2.79
CA SER A 177 -12.47 -1.06 -3.43
C SER A 177 -13.74 -0.25 -3.15
N HIS A 178 -14.73 -0.35 -4.02
CA HIS A 178 -15.93 0.49 -3.98
C HIS A 178 -17.05 -0.14 -4.81
N GLU A 179 -18.29 0.35 -4.68
CA GLU A 179 -19.50 -0.25 -5.28
C GLU A 179 -19.64 0.00 -6.80
N VAL A 180 -18.56 -0.17 -7.56
CA VAL A 180 -18.56 -0.15 -9.03
C VAL A 180 -17.94 -1.46 -9.55
N PRO A 181 -18.67 -2.24 -10.36
CA PRO A 181 -18.13 -3.42 -11.02
C PRO A 181 -17.25 -3.08 -12.22
N TYR A 182 -16.39 -4.00 -12.64
CA TYR A 182 -15.74 -3.93 -13.93
C TYR A 182 -16.76 -4.04 -15.07
N GLY A 183 -16.55 -3.29 -16.16
CA GLY A 183 -17.31 -3.44 -17.41
C GLY A 183 -16.72 -4.48 -18.38
N SER A 184 -15.73 -5.23 -17.93
CA SER A 184 -14.92 -6.19 -18.68
C SER A 184 -14.51 -7.34 -17.76
N GLY A 185 -13.83 -8.36 -18.31
CA GLY A 185 -13.31 -9.48 -17.53
C GLY A 185 -14.44 -10.23 -16.84
N SER A 186 -14.39 -10.35 -15.51
CA SER A 186 -15.39 -11.11 -14.75
C SER A 186 -16.70 -10.36 -14.47
N GLY A 187 -16.70 -9.03 -14.59
CA GLY A 187 -17.82 -8.19 -14.14
C GLY A 187 -17.98 -8.06 -12.60
N GLN A 188 -17.03 -8.59 -11.81
CA GLN A 188 -17.04 -8.46 -10.34
C GLN A 188 -16.73 -7.02 -9.88
N GLN A 189 -16.82 -6.76 -8.57
CA GLN A 189 -16.52 -5.45 -7.99
C GLN A 189 -15.05 -5.06 -8.24
N SER A 190 -14.82 -3.82 -8.65
CA SER A 190 -13.49 -3.36 -9.05
C SER A 190 -12.56 -3.09 -7.87
N VAL A 191 -11.28 -3.44 -8.04
CA VAL A 191 -10.19 -3.13 -7.11
C VAL A 191 -9.17 -2.26 -7.80
N THR A 192 -8.67 -1.29 -7.06
CA THR A 192 -7.90 -0.15 -7.57
C THR A 192 -6.85 0.24 -6.55
N ALA A 193 -5.93 1.11 -6.94
CA ALA A 193 -5.15 1.86 -5.96
C ALA A 193 -5.61 3.33 -5.97
N PHE A 194 -5.80 3.90 -4.78
CA PHE A 194 -6.31 5.26 -4.54
C PHE A 194 -5.21 6.18 -3.98
N PRO A 195 -5.06 7.42 -4.47
CA PRO A 195 -4.00 8.33 -4.00
C PRO A 195 -4.27 8.94 -2.62
N GLY A 196 -5.53 9.06 -2.22
CA GLY A 196 -5.88 9.71 -0.95
C GLY A 196 -5.41 8.91 0.26
N VAL A 197 -5.10 9.63 1.34
CA VAL A 197 -4.71 9.05 2.62
C VAL A 197 -5.96 8.76 3.46
N GLU A 198 -6.77 9.79 3.71
CA GLU A 198 -7.95 9.75 4.58
C GLU A 198 -9.21 9.20 3.87
N ASP A 199 -9.10 8.00 3.30
CA ASP A 199 -10.22 7.29 2.67
C ASP A 199 -10.57 6.00 3.42
N GLY A 200 -11.87 5.84 3.71
CA GLY A 200 -12.42 4.67 4.42
C GLY A 200 -12.61 3.44 3.53
N ASN A 201 -12.66 3.62 2.21
CA ASN A 201 -12.73 2.55 1.21
C ASN A 201 -11.36 1.89 0.93
N SER A 202 -10.32 2.32 1.65
CA SER A 202 -8.95 1.80 1.57
C SER A 202 -8.61 0.86 2.74
N TYR A 203 -9.58 0.55 3.61
CA TYR A 203 -9.41 -0.34 4.76
C TYR A 203 -9.74 -1.79 4.43
N TRP A 204 -8.81 -2.69 4.78
CA TRP A 204 -8.90 -4.13 4.60
C TRP A 204 -8.64 -4.84 5.93
N MET A 205 -9.52 -5.75 6.32
CA MET A 205 -9.35 -6.61 7.48
C MET A 205 -8.58 -7.87 7.10
N VAL A 206 -7.50 -8.17 7.81
CA VAL A 206 -6.72 -9.40 7.61
C VAL A 206 -7.38 -10.55 8.37
N GLN A 207 -7.70 -11.64 7.69
CA GLN A 207 -8.35 -12.82 8.29
C GLN A 207 -7.61 -14.11 7.93
N ILE A 208 -7.78 -15.14 8.76
CA ILE A 208 -7.33 -16.50 8.45
C ILE A 208 -8.20 -17.12 7.33
N VAL A 209 -7.69 -18.18 6.72
CA VAL A 209 -8.41 -19.00 5.73
C VAL A 209 -9.44 -19.91 6.40
N GLU A 210 -9.00 -20.75 7.33
CA GLU A 210 -9.83 -21.70 8.08
C GLU A 210 -9.46 -21.56 9.56
N PRO A 211 -10.42 -21.34 10.49
CA PRO A 211 -10.17 -21.50 11.91
C PRO A 211 -9.98 -22.99 12.22
N SER A 212 -9.13 -23.33 13.19
CA SER A 212 -9.03 -24.70 13.69
C SER A 212 -10.38 -25.20 14.24
N ASP A 213 -10.71 -26.48 14.05
CA ASP A 213 -12.02 -27.09 14.39
C ASP A 213 -12.46 -27.01 15.87
N ASP A 214 -11.63 -26.46 16.78
CA ASP A 214 -12.01 -26.15 18.16
C ASP A 214 -12.66 -24.75 18.27
N ASP A 215 -13.99 -24.75 18.45
CA ASP A 215 -14.85 -23.57 18.54
C ASP A 215 -14.62 -22.74 19.81
N SER A 216 -13.63 -21.83 19.79
CA SER A 216 -13.61 -20.63 20.65
C SER A 216 -12.65 -19.53 20.14
N ASP A 217 -13.14 -18.29 20.07
CA ASP A 217 -12.37 -17.07 19.74
C ASP A 217 -11.51 -17.13 18.46
N HIS A 218 -12.13 -16.84 17.29
CA HIS A 218 -11.42 -16.54 16.03
C HIS A 218 -10.13 -15.75 16.27
N GLU A 219 -9.00 -16.11 15.62
CA GLU A 219 -7.62 -15.88 16.13
C GLU A 219 -7.10 -14.41 16.08
N GLN A 220 -7.97 -13.45 16.37
CA GLN A 220 -7.67 -12.04 16.50
C GLN A 220 -6.54 -11.78 17.50
N GLY A 221 -5.51 -11.08 17.03
CA GLY A 221 -4.29 -10.85 17.82
C GLY A 221 -3.23 -11.94 17.70
N GLU A 222 -3.45 -13.04 16.96
CA GLU A 222 -2.34 -13.92 16.57
C GLU A 222 -1.47 -13.24 15.50
N VAL A 223 -0.15 -13.28 15.69
CA VAL A 223 0.85 -12.73 14.75
C VAL A 223 0.85 -13.51 13.44
N ILE A 224 1.18 -12.87 12.32
CA ILE A 224 1.17 -13.52 11.00
C ILE A 224 2.61 -13.84 10.55
N PRO A 225 3.03 -15.12 10.51
CA PRO A 225 4.34 -15.52 10.00
C PRO A 225 4.53 -15.28 8.50
N ASN A 226 5.79 -15.20 8.08
CA ASN A 226 6.16 -15.23 6.67
C ASN A 226 5.70 -16.56 6.01
N GLY A 227 5.09 -16.49 4.84
CA GLY A 227 4.60 -17.66 4.12
C GLY A 227 3.21 -18.14 4.53
N SER A 228 2.58 -17.54 5.54
CA SER A 228 1.17 -17.79 5.88
C SER A 228 0.24 -17.41 4.74
N ILE A 229 -0.91 -18.08 4.65
CA ILE A 229 -1.98 -17.77 3.70
C ILE A 229 -3.05 -16.99 4.46
N VAL A 230 -3.42 -15.82 3.94
CA VAL A 230 -4.37 -14.90 4.54
C VAL A 230 -5.46 -14.54 3.54
N ARG A 231 -6.61 -14.10 4.05
CA ARG A 231 -7.64 -13.41 3.26
C ARG A 231 -7.67 -11.94 3.66
N LEU A 232 -8.03 -11.07 2.71
CA LEU A 232 -8.20 -9.64 2.94
C LEU A 232 -9.64 -9.24 2.64
N GLN A 233 -10.42 -8.91 3.65
CA GLN A 233 -11.81 -8.47 3.49
C GLN A 233 -11.88 -6.94 3.41
N HIS A 234 -12.46 -6.39 2.34
CA HIS A 234 -12.72 -4.96 2.24
C HIS A 234 -13.78 -4.56 3.28
N VAL A 235 -13.40 -3.69 4.22
CA VAL A 235 -14.20 -3.41 5.42
C VAL A 235 -15.59 -2.88 5.08
N ARG A 236 -15.71 -2.02 4.06
CA ARG A 236 -16.99 -1.39 3.71
C ARG A 236 -17.95 -2.31 2.97
N THR A 237 -17.48 -3.08 2.00
CA THR A 237 -18.37 -3.89 1.13
C THR A 237 -18.44 -5.36 1.54
N ARG A 238 -17.71 -5.76 2.59
CA ARG A 238 -17.58 -7.15 3.10
C ARG A 238 -17.06 -8.17 2.06
N LYS A 239 -16.54 -7.69 0.94
CA LYS A 239 -16.02 -8.51 -0.17
C LYS A 239 -14.55 -8.84 0.03
N TRP A 240 -14.15 -10.02 -0.42
CA TRP A 240 -12.79 -10.52 -0.34
C TRP A 240 -11.94 -10.01 -1.51
N LEU A 241 -10.66 -9.70 -1.25
CA LEU A 241 -9.68 -9.47 -2.31
C LEU A 241 -9.50 -10.79 -3.07
N HIS A 242 -9.86 -10.79 -4.35
CA HIS A 242 -10.01 -12.00 -5.14
C HIS A 242 -9.20 -11.91 -6.43
N SER A 243 -8.77 -13.05 -6.98
CA SER A 243 -8.14 -13.09 -8.30
C SER A 243 -8.38 -14.44 -8.99
N HIS A 244 -8.27 -14.46 -10.32
CA HIS A 244 -8.69 -15.56 -11.18
C HIS A 244 -8.15 -15.39 -12.60
N LEU A 245 -8.46 -16.33 -13.49
CA LEU A 245 -7.99 -16.37 -14.89
C LEU A 245 -8.78 -15.43 -15.83
N HIS A 246 -9.12 -14.23 -15.37
CA HIS A 246 -9.67 -13.14 -16.18
C HIS A 246 -8.59 -12.10 -16.51
N GLN A 247 -8.79 -11.33 -17.59
CA GLN A 247 -7.89 -10.25 -17.98
C GLN A 247 -8.25 -8.93 -17.28
N SER A 248 -7.26 -8.31 -16.65
CA SER A 248 -7.35 -6.98 -16.03
C SER A 248 -7.65 -5.86 -17.05
N PRO A 249 -8.43 -4.82 -16.68
CA PRO A 249 -9.09 -3.95 -17.67
C PRO A 249 -8.20 -3.04 -18.51
N ILE A 250 -6.98 -2.72 -18.06
CA ILE A 250 -6.05 -1.80 -18.74
C ILE A 250 -4.79 -2.51 -19.24
N SER A 251 -4.23 -3.45 -18.46
CA SER A 251 -2.96 -4.10 -18.83
C SER A 251 -3.09 -5.53 -19.37
N GLY A 252 -4.23 -6.20 -19.23
CA GLY A 252 -4.41 -7.58 -19.69
C GLY A 252 -3.61 -8.63 -18.89
N ASN A 253 -3.01 -8.24 -17.76
CA ASN A 253 -2.52 -9.16 -16.72
C ASN A 253 -3.70 -9.87 -16.02
N LEU A 254 -3.45 -10.66 -14.97
CA LEU A 254 -4.55 -11.29 -14.20
C LEU A 254 -5.44 -10.22 -13.54
N GLU A 255 -6.75 -10.38 -13.63
CA GLU A 255 -7.70 -9.51 -12.94
C GLU A 255 -7.61 -9.71 -11.42
N VAL A 256 -7.67 -8.60 -10.68
CA VAL A 256 -7.88 -8.57 -9.23
C VAL A 256 -9.17 -7.81 -8.97
N SER A 257 -10.04 -8.39 -8.17
CA SER A 257 -11.42 -7.97 -7.96
C SER A 257 -11.77 -8.05 -6.47
N ALA A 258 -12.98 -7.60 -6.13
CA ALA A 258 -13.58 -7.85 -4.84
C ALA A 258 -14.79 -8.79 -5.03
N PHE A 259 -14.71 -9.99 -4.44
CA PHE A 259 -15.69 -11.06 -4.64
C PHE A 259 -16.46 -11.40 -3.36
N GLY A 260 -17.55 -12.14 -3.51
CA GLY A 260 -18.21 -12.79 -2.37
C GLY A 260 -18.85 -11.84 -1.35
N GLY A 261 -18.78 -12.25 -0.09
CA GLY A 261 -19.36 -11.59 1.10
C GLY A 261 -18.98 -12.38 2.35
N ASP A 262 -19.58 -12.06 3.50
CA ASP A 262 -19.31 -12.77 4.76
C ASP A 262 -19.52 -14.30 4.65
N ASP A 263 -20.60 -14.71 3.99
CA ASP A 263 -20.98 -16.13 3.82
C ASP A 263 -20.52 -16.73 2.47
N GLN A 264 -19.76 -15.98 1.66
CA GLN A 264 -19.36 -16.37 0.31
C GLN A 264 -17.88 -16.09 0.08
N THR A 265 -17.08 -17.15 0.04
CA THR A 265 -15.62 -17.13 -0.07
C THR A 265 -15.15 -18.43 -0.73
N ASP A 266 -14.02 -18.40 -1.43
CA ASP A 266 -13.39 -19.58 -2.05
C ASP A 266 -11.84 -19.44 -2.09
N THR A 267 -11.15 -20.40 -2.73
CA THR A 267 -9.68 -20.38 -2.82
C THR A 267 -9.12 -19.22 -3.64
N GLY A 268 -9.93 -18.57 -4.48
CA GLY A 268 -9.60 -17.35 -5.21
C GLY A 268 -9.38 -16.12 -4.30
N ASP A 269 -9.77 -16.23 -3.02
CA ASP A 269 -9.55 -15.22 -2.00
C ASP A 269 -8.22 -15.40 -1.25
N TYR A 270 -7.44 -16.44 -1.56
CA TYR A 270 -6.30 -16.87 -0.73
C TYR A 270 -4.98 -16.21 -1.18
N TRP A 271 -4.37 -15.42 -0.31
CA TRP A 271 -3.12 -14.72 -0.58
C TRP A 271 -2.00 -15.18 0.36
N LYS A 272 -0.94 -15.75 -0.21
CA LYS A 272 0.27 -16.08 0.52
C LYS A 272 1.10 -14.82 0.77
N LEU A 273 1.37 -14.53 2.03
CA LEU A 273 2.28 -13.49 2.46
C LEU A 273 3.73 -13.89 2.16
N GLU A 274 4.49 -12.99 1.53
CA GLU A 274 5.92 -13.12 1.34
C GLU A 274 6.62 -11.85 1.83
N ILE A 275 7.32 -11.95 2.96
CA ILE A 275 8.06 -10.83 3.56
C ILE A 275 9.37 -10.61 2.81
N GLU A 276 9.69 -9.35 2.50
CA GLU A 276 10.92 -8.97 1.82
C GLU A 276 12.00 -8.53 2.83
N GLY A 277 13.20 -9.08 2.69
CA GLY A 277 14.34 -8.77 3.56
C GLY A 277 14.45 -9.69 4.78
N LYS A 278 14.70 -9.12 5.95
CA LYS A 278 14.87 -9.85 7.22
C LYS A 278 13.62 -9.72 8.08
N GLY A 279 13.18 -10.83 8.66
CA GLY A 279 12.00 -10.91 9.52
C GLY A 279 11.16 -12.14 9.18
N ASN A 280 10.51 -12.73 10.19
CA ASN A 280 9.63 -13.89 10.02
C ASN A 280 8.19 -13.63 10.46
N ILE A 281 7.88 -12.42 10.91
CA ILE A 281 6.56 -11.95 11.34
C ILE A 281 6.25 -10.67 10.55
N TRP A 282 5.00 -10.52 10.12
CA TRP A 282 4.54 -9.33 9.40
C TRP A 282 4.50 -8.12 10.34
N MET A 283 5.24 -7.07 10.01
CA MET A 283 5.27 -5.81 10.74
C MET A 283 4.63 -4.68 9.91
N GLN A 284 4.07 -3.68 10.60
CA GLN A 284 3.75 -2.38 10.02
C GLN A 284 4.97 -1.79 9.30
N ASP A 285 4.73 -1.10 8.17
CA ASP A 285 5.73 -0.46 7.30
C ASP A 285 6.79 -1.41 6.69
N GLN A 286 6.72 -2.72 6.97
CA GLN A 286 7.56 -3.74 6.36
C GLN A 286 7.15 -3.99 4.91
N LYS A 287 8.15 -4.16 4.05
CA LYS A 287 7.96 -4.48 2.64
C LYS A 287 7.53 -5.93 2.49
N VAL A 288 6.39 -6.15 1.84
CA VAL A 288 5.81 -7.47 1.63
C VAL A 288 5.29 -7.62 0.20
N ARG A 289 5.11 -8.87 -0.20
CA ARG A 289 4.37 -9.33 -1.36
C ARG A 289 3.18 -10.15 -0.90
N LEU A 290 2.09 -10.06 -1.66
CA LEU A 290 0.95 -10.96 -1.56
C LEU A 290 0.90 -11.73 -2.88
N ARG A 291 1.06 -13.05 -2.84
CA ARG A 291 0.93 -13.94 -4.00
C ARG A 291 -0.40 -14.67 -3.92
N HIS A 292 -1.26 -14.47 -4.90
CA HIS A 292 -2.49 -15.23 -5.04
C HIS A 292 -2.14 -16.72 -5.19
N VAL A 293 -2.76 -17.58 -4.37
CA VAL A 293 -2.38 -19.00 -4.26
C VAL A 293 -2.65 -19.75 -5.57
N ASP A 294 -3.86 -19.64 -6.12
CA ASP A 294 -4.28 -20.46 -7.26
C ASP A 294 -3.59 -20.06 -8.57
N THR A 295 -3.42 -18.75 -8.81
CA THR A 295 -2.82 -18.23 -10.06
C THR A 295 -1.32 -18.00 -9.98
N ASN A 296 -0.72 -18.00 -8.79
CA ASN A 296 0.64 -17.50 -8.52
C ASN A 296 0.91 -16.03 -8.91
N GLY A 297 -0.12 -15.24 -9.21
CA GLY A 297 0.00 -13.81 -9.47
C GLY A 297 0.33 -13.01 -8.21
N TYR A 298 1.38 -12.20 -8.24
CA TYR A 298 1.65 -11.22 -7.19
C TYR A 298 0.73 -10.01 -7.33
N LEU A 299 0.11 -9.57 -6.24
CA LEU A 299 -0.67 -8.34 -6.19
C LEU A 299 0.20 -7.16 -6.65
N HIS A 300 -0.24 -6.45 -7.69
CA HIS A 300 0.60 -5.52 -8.45
C HIS A 300 -0.17 -4.24 -8.77
N SER A 301 0.52 -3.10 -8.77
CA SER A 301 -0.04 -1.84 -9.27
C SER A 301 1.01 -1.00 -9.99
N HIS A 302 0.56 -0.09 -10.86
CA HIS A 302 1.41 0.70 -11.73
C HIS A 302 0.77 2.02 -12.12
N ASP A 303 1.53 2.89 -12.79
CA ASP A 303 1.01 4.16 -13.28
C ASP A 303 0.17 4.05 -14.56
N LYS A 304 -0.73 3.07 -14.60
CA LYS A 304 -1.85 2.99 -15.55
C LYS A 304 -3.11 3.35 -14.77
N LYS A 305 -3.79 4.42 -15.19
CA LYS A 305 -4.91 5.02 -14.47
C LYS A 305 -6.20 4.94 -15.28
N TYR A 306 -7.32 4.78 -14.58
CA TYR A 306 -8.64 4.94 -15.18
C TYR A 306 -8.89 6.40 -15.56
N SER A 307 -9.63 6.62 -16.65
CA SER A 307 -9.80 7.95 -17.28
C SER A 307 -11.24 8.49 -17.26
N ARG A 308 -12.21 7.70 -16.80
CA ARG A 308 -13.65 8.04 -16.78
C ARG A 308 -14.26 7.75 -15.42
N ILE A 309 -14.86 6.57 -15.27
CA ILE A 309 -15.26 6.06 -13.96
C ILE A 309 -13.99 5.84 -13.15
N VAL A 310 -14.01 6.24 -11.86
CA VAL A 310 -12.84 6.29 -10.96
C VAL A 310 -11.57 6.92 -11.57
N ALA A 311 -11.75 8.03 -12.29
CA ALA A 311 -10.65 8.78 -12.89
C ALA A 311 -9.50 9.06 -11.90
N GLY A 312 -8.26 8.79 -12.34
CA GLY A 312 -7.04 9.03 -11.57
C GLY A 312 -6.64 7.91 -10.59
N GLN A 313 -7.51 6.94 -10.32
CA GLN A 313 -7.16 5.71 -9.60
C GLN A 313 -6.32 4.79 -10.51
N GLN A 314 -5.36 4.07 -9.91
CA GLN A 314 -4.49 3.15 -10.62
C GLN A 314 -5.12 1.74 -10.73
N GLU A 315 -4.83 1.03 -11.81
CA GLU A 315 -5.15 -0.39 -11.94
C GLU A 315 -4.42 -1.21 -10.87
N VAL A 316 -5.12 -2.20 -10.31
CA VAL A 316 -4.53 -3.30 -9.53
C VAL A 316 -4.76 -4.59 -10.31
N CYS A 317 -3.72 -5.40 -10.43
CA CYS A 317 -3.74 -6.65 -11.20
C CYS A 317 -2.84 -7.70 -10.53
N GLY A 318 -2.89 -8.95 -11.02
CA GLY A 318 -1.98 -10.02 -10.63
C GLY A 318 -0.86 -10.17 -11.67
N MET A 319 0.40 -10.09 -11.25
CA MET A 319 1.57 -10.25 -12.13
C MET A 319 2.42 -11.44 -11.70
N LEU A 320 2.70 -12.37 -12.64
CA LEU A 320 3.44 -13.62 -12.36
C LEU A 320 4.93 -13.44 -12.00
N LYS A 321 5.51 -12.24 -12.22
CA LYS A 321 6.93 -11.96 -11.98
C LYS A 321 7.11 -10.96 -10.84
N LYS A 322 8.02 -11.22 -9.90
CA LYS A 322 8.46 -10.23 -8.90
C LYS A 322 9.13 -9.03 -9.58
N ASN A 323 8.73 -7.81 -9.21
CA ASN A 323 9.32 -6.54 -9.67
C ASN A 323 9.08 -5.44 -8.63
N ALA A 324 9.59 -4.21 -8.82
CA ALA A 324 9.38 -3.11 -7.87
C ALA A 324 7.90 -2.69 -7.66
N ASP A 325 6.99 -3.22 -8.49
CA ASP A 325 5.60 -2.79 -8.66
C ASP A 325 4.59 -3.75 -8.00
N ASN A 326 5.10 -4.83 -7.38
CA ASN A 326 4.33 -5.71 -6.51
C ASN A 326 4.85 -5.71 -5.07
N ILE A 327 5.56 -4.65 -4.65
CA ILE A 327 5.93 -4.43 -3.26
C ILE A 327 4.89 -3.55 -2.59
N TRP A 328 4.42 -3.99 -1.43
CA TRP A 328 3.43 -3.30 -0.61
C TRP A 328 3.93 -3.14 0.83
N THR A 329 3.30 -2.25 1.58
CA THR A 329 3.52 -2.06 3.02
C THR A 329 2.17 -1.96 3.73
N ALA A 330 2.06 -2.49 4.94
CA ALA A 330 0.88 -2.31 5.79
C ALA A 330 1.02 -0.98 6.54
N ALA A 331 0.10 -0.05 6.30
CA ALA A 331 0.13 1.32 6.82
C ALA A 331 -1.23 1.73 7.42
N GLU A 332 -1.23 2.79 8.24
CA GLU A 332 -2.44 3.49 8.72
C GLU A 332 -3.51 2.58 9.37
N GLY A 333 -3.08 1.46 9.94
CA GLY A 333 -3.95 0.42 10.46
C GLY A 333 -4.30 0.51 11.95
N ILE A 334 -5.35 -0.21 12.31
CA ILE A 334 -5.72 -0.58 13.68
C ILE A 334 -5.22 -2.01 13.86
N TYR A 335 -4.18 -2.17 14.67
CA TYR A 335 -3.51 -3.44 14.95
C TYR A 335 -3.92 -3.95 16.32
N PHE A 336 -4.25 -5.24 16.43
CA PHE A 336 -4.55 -5.85 17.72
C PHE A 336 -3.28 -6.19 18.51
N GLN A 337 -3.42 -6.30 19.82
CA GLN A 337 -2.32 -6.69 20.71
C GLN A 337 -1.96 -8.15 20.44
N ALA A 338 -0.68 -8.45 20.23
CA ALA A 338 -0.23 -9.80 19.96
C ALA A 338 -0.46 -10.74 21.15
N ARG A 339 -1.28 -11.78 20.96
CA ARG A 339 -1.46 -12.89 21.92
C ARG A 339 -0.13 -13.64 22.04
N GLY A 340 0.56 -13.49 23.16
CA GLY A 340 1.91 -14.04 23.40
C GLY A 340 2.96 -13.01 23.81
N SER A 341 2.72 -11.72 23.59
CA SER A 341 3.52 -10.64 24.18
C SER A 341 3.14 -10.44 25.66
N SER A 342 3.51 -11.39 26.52
CA SER A 342 3.43 -11.22 27.97
C SER A 342 4.27 -10.00 28.37
N VAL A 343 3.60 -8.98 28.92
CA VAL A 343 4.27 -7.86 29.58
C VAL A 343 4.88 -8.40 30.87
N VAL A 344 6.22 -8.41 30.91
CA VAL A 344 7.04 -8.68 32.09
C VAL A 344 7.38 -7.35 32.76
#